data_AF-A0A914WNE0-F1
#
_entry.id   AF-A0A914WNE0-F1
#
_cell.length_a   1.000
_cell.length_b   1.000
_cell.length_c   1.000
_cell.angle_alpha   90.00
_cell.angle_beta   90.00
_cell.angle_gamma   90.00
#
_symmetry.space_group_name_H-M   'P 1'
#
loop_
_entity.id
_entity.type
_entity.pdbx_description
1 polymer ?
#
loop_
_entity_poly.entity_id
_entity_poly.type
_entity_poly.pdbx_seq_one_letter_code
_entity_poly.pdbx_strand_id
1 'polypeptide(L)'
;MRFYPCVRLIKNPVFTFTSGRLESTIATHHGSKIRFAPLTESLPEISALDKSLTNRDAIYRYSLDQSDKFWATLARSRLDWYSDFHTVQNCDMAKGQFEWFSGGKLNASVNCVDRHAKADPNRVALIWERDEAGTEVKITY
;
A
#
# COMPACT_ATOMS: atom_id res chain seq x y z
N MET A 1 1.79 -14.47 28.64
CA MET A 1 2.47 -13.91 27.44
C MET A 1 1.68 -14.39 26.21
N ARG A 2 0.93 -13.52 25.53
CA ARG A 2 0.06 -13.90 24.38
C ARG A 2 0.45 -13.08 23.16
N PHE A 3 1.15 -13.69 22.20
CA PHE A 3 1.44 -13.14 20.87
C PHE A 3 0.40 -13.68 19.88
N TYR A 4 -0.15 -12.77 19.08
CA TYR A 4 -1.37 -12.91 18.26
C TYR A 4 -0.99 -13.18 16.79
N PRO A 5 -1.91 -13.67 15.92
CA PRO A 5 -1.61 -14.09 14.55
C PRO A 5 -0.91 -13.00 13.73
N CYS A 6 -0.08 -13.44 12.78
CA CYS A 6 0.96 -12.71 12.03
C CYS A 6 0.54 -11.44 11.25
N VAL A 7 -0.68 -10.94 11.47
CA VAL A 7 -1.14 -9.62 11.05
C VAL A 7 -1.87 -8.99 12.24
N ARG A 8 -1.16 -8.32 13.14
CA ARG A 8 -1.79 -7.47 14.17
C ARG A 8 -1.18 -6.09 14.17
N LEU A 9 -1.87 -5.20 13.47
CA LEU A 9 -1.63 -3.76 13.43
C LEU A 9 -1.72 -3.15 14.83
N ILE A 10 -0.84 -2.16 15.03
CA ILE A 10 -0.73 -1.22 16.14
C ILE A 10 -2.13 -0.72 16.54
N LYS A 11 -2.55 -1.01 17.77
CA LYS A 11 -3.67 -0.32 18.43
C LYS A 11 -3.09 0.75 19.35
N ASN A 12 -3.41 2.02 19.09
CA ASN A 12 -3.89 3.04 20.05
C ASN A 12 -3.82 4.48 19.45
N PRO A 13 -4.52 5.49 20.01
CA PRO A 13 -5.86 5.95 19.63
C PRO A 13 -5.75 7.42 19.09
N VAL A 14 -6.71 8.10 18.49
CA VAL A 14 -8.02 8.57 18.95
C VAL A 14 -8.64 9.20 17.69
N PHE A 15 -9.71 8.64 17.15
CA PHE A 15 -10.68 9.41 16.37
C PHE A 15 -12.05 8.85 16.72
N THR A 16 -12.80 9.64 17.47
CA THR A 16 -14.16 9.35 17.91
C THR A 16 -15.04 9.20 16.67
N PHE A 17 -15.48 7.97 16.40
CA PHE A 17 -16.47 7.68 15.37
C PHE A 17 -17.86 7.88 15.99
N THR A 18 -18.52 8.99 15.69
CA THR A 18 -19.96 9.09 15.94
C THR A 18 -20.70 8.27 14.88
N SER A 19 -21.43 7.27 15.38
CA SER A 19 -22.39 6.41 14.70
C SER A 19 -23.05 7.01 13.44
N GLY A 20 -22.93 6.28 12.33
CA GLY A 20 -24.03 6.02 11.40
C GLY A 20 -24.45 7.16 10.47
N ARG A 21 -23.81 7.26 9.30
CA ARG A 21 -24.41 7.48 7.97
C ARG A 21 -23.28 7.75 6.96
N LEU A 22 -23.22 6.94 5.90
CA LEU A 22 -22.27 7.08 4.80
C LEU A 22 -22.65 8.28 3.93
N GLU A 23 -22.21 9.46 4.31
CA GLU A 23 -21.84 10.48 3.33
C GLU A 23 -20.34 10.72 3.47
N SER A 24 -19.68 10.98 2.34
CA SER A 24 -18.26 11.34 2.27
C SER A 24 -17.86 12.18 3.48
N THR A 25 -17.06 11.61 4.40
CA THR A 25 -16.69 12.29 5.64
C THR A 25 -15.82 13.49 5.29
N ILE A 26 -16.43 14.65 5.18
CA ILE A 26 -15.74 15.92 4.99
C ILE A 26 -15.11 16.26 6.33
N ALA A 27 -13.79 16.05 6.46
CA ALA A 27 -13.04 16.69 7.51
C ALA A 27 -12.70 18.11 7.05
N THR A 28 -13.09 19.12 7.82
CA THR A 28 -12.77 20.52 7.53
C THR A 28 -11.53 20.91 8.34
N HIS A 29 -10.39 21.11 7.67
CA HIS A 29 -9.23 21.77 8.26
C HIS A 29 -9.04 23.09 7.51
N HIS A 30 -9.08 24.22 8.22
CA HIS A 30 -8.84 25.55 7.64
C HIS A 30 -9.76 25.89 6.44
N GLY A 31 -11.06 25.61 6.56
CA GLY A 31 -12.05 25.90 5.51
C GLY A 31 -11.96 25.04 4.24
N SER A 32 -11.00 24.13 4.15
CA SER A 32 -10.87 23.20 3.02
C SER A 32 -11.62 21.90 3.32
N LYS A 33 -12.57 21.53 2.45
CA LYS A 33 -13.25 20.22 2.49
C LYS A 33 -12.25 19.14 2.06
N ILE A 34 -11.79 18.33 3.00
CA ILE A 34 -11.00 17.13 2.66
C ILE A 34 -11.98 16.05 2.23
N ARG A 35 -11.98 15.70 0.94
CA ARG A 35 -12.69 14.52 0.43
C ARG A 35 -11.74 13.32 0.53
N PHE A 36 -12.10 12.33 1.33
CA PHE A 36 -11.42 11.03 1.26
C PHE A 36 -11.93 10.29 0.02
N ALA A 37 -11.01 9.94 -0.87
CA ALA A 37 -11.31 9.09 -2.01
C ALA A 37 -11.88 7.74 -1.52
N PRO A 38 -12.83 7.15 -2.24
CA PRO A 38 -13.32 5.81 -1.92
C PRO A 38 -12.16 4.80 -2.01
N LEU A 39 -12.15 3.81 -1.13
CA LEU A 39 -11.06 2.80 -1.04
C LEU A 39 -10.87 2.00 -2.34
N THR A 40 -11.90 1.94 -3.17
CA THR A 40 -11.85 1.34 -4.50
C THR A 40 -10.89 2.07 -5.45
N GLU A 41 -10.67 3.38 -5.28
CA GLU A 41 -9.70 4.15 -6.08
C GLU A 41 -8.25 3.89 -5.65
N SER A 42 -8.00 3.60 -4.36
CA SER A 42 -6.65 3.35 -3.86
C SER A 42 -6.16 1.91 -4.10
N LEU A 43 -7.09 0.97 -4.26
CA LEU A 43 -6.84 -0.45 -4.51
C LEU A 43 -7.72 -0.97 -5.68
N PRO A 44 -7.56 -0.43 -6.90
CA PRO A 44 -8.34 -0.86 -8.05
C PRO A 44 -8.14 -2.34 -8.37
N GLU A 45 -6.97 -2.90 -8.07
CA GLU A 45 -6.64 -4.31 -8.33
C GLU A 45 -7.46 -5.27 -7.45
N ILE A 46 -7.74 -4.85 -6.22
CA ILE A 46 -8.57 -5.62 -5.28
C ILE A 46 -10.05 -5.50 -5.64
N SER A 47 -10.50 -4.31 -6.06
CA SER A 47 -11.84 -4.11 -6.60
C SER A 47 -12.09 -4.93 -7.88
N ALA A 48 -11.06 -5.06 -8.72
CA ALA A 48 -11.11 -5.90 -9.92
C ALA A 48 -11.15 -7.40 -9.60
N LEU A 49 -10.47 -7.82 -8.52
CA LEU A 49 -10.47 -9.20 -8.04
C LEU A 49 -11.84 -9.63 -7.51
N ASP A 50 -12.49 -8.76 -6.71
CA ASP A 50 -13.84 -8.97 -6.22
C ASP A 50 -14.56 -7.62 -5.99
N LYS A 51 -15.56 -7.35 -6.84
CA LYS A 51 -16.36 -6.11 -6.81
C LYS A 51 -17.16 -5.92 -5.53
N SER A 52 -17.35 -6.97 -4.72
CA SER A 52 -18.04 -6.87 -3.43
C SER A 52 -17.18 -6.22 -2.34
N LEU A 53 -15.85 -6.15 -2.53
CA LEU A 53 -14.88 -5.57 -1.61
C LEU A 53 -14.90 -4.03 -1.67
N THR A 54 -16.00 -3.46 -1.22
CA THR A 54 -16.30 -2.01 -1.33
C THR A 54 -15.84 -1.19 -0.12
N ASN A 55 -15.61 -1.83 1.03
CA ASN A 55 -15.25 -1.16 2.27
C ASN A 55 -13.99 -1.77 2.91
N ARG A 56 -13.38 -0.99 3.81
CA ARG A 56 -12.12 -1.35 4.48
C ARG A 56 -12.19 -2.70 5.20
N ASP A 57 -13.29 -2.95 5.90
CA ASP A 57 -13.40 -4.13 6.76
C ASP A 57 -13.55 -5.39 5.90
N ALA A 58 -14.24 -5.32 4.76
CA ALA A 58 -14.32 -6.39 3.78
C ALA A 58 -12.95 -6.68 3.15
N ILE A 59 -12.23 -5.64 2.71
CA ILE A 59 -10.87 -5.78 2.15
C ILE A 59 -9.91 -6.37 3.18
N TYR A 60 -9.99 -5.91 4.43
CA TYR A 60 -9.16 -6.42 5.52
C TYR A 60 -9.45 -7.89 5.82
N ARG A 61 -10.72 -8.29 5.88
CA ARG A 61 -11.07 -9.71 6.06
C ARG A 61 -10.55 -10.55 4.90
N TYR A 62 -10.68 -10.06 3.67
CA TYR A 62 -10.17 -10.75 2.50
C TYR A 62 -8.65 -10.93 2.53
N SER A 63 -7.87 -9.94 2.99
CA SER A 63 -6.41 -10.06 3.08
C SER A 63 -5.93 -11.08 4.12
N LEU A 64 -6.80 -11.45 5.07
CA LEU A 64 -6.56 -12.53 6.03
C LEU A 64 -7.05 -13.87 5.48
N ASP A 65 -8.31 -13.91 5.03
CA ASP A 65 -8.99 -15.14 4.64
C ASP A 65 -8.46 -15.71 3.31
N GLN A 66 -8.05 -14.85 2.38
CA GLN A 66 -7.48 -15.19 1.07
C GLN A 66 -6.11 -14.51 0.87
N SER A 67 -5.25 -14.64 1.88
CA SER A 67 -3.98 -13.92 1.98
C SER A 67 -3.07 -14.07 0.76
N ASP A 68 -2.85 -15.30 0.29
CA ASP A 68 -1.96 -15.55 -0.85
C ASP A 68 -2.46 -14.89 -2.14
N LYS A 69 -3.76 -14.99 -2.41
CA LYS A 69 -4.36 -14.34 -3.60
C LYS A 69 -4.28 -12.82 -3.50
N PHE A 70 -4.58 -12.28 -2.32
CA PHE A 70 -4.53 -10.85 -2.07
C PHE A 70 -3.13 -10.28 -2.31
N TRP A 71 -2.13 -10.85 -1.64
CA TRP A 71 -0.74 -10.36 -1.74
C TRP A 71 -0.11 -10.68 -3.08
N ALA A 72 -0.41 -11.82 -3.70
CA ALA A 72 0.08 -12.12 -5.04
C ALA A 72 -0.44 -11.13 -6.08
N THR A 73 -1.71 -10.74 -5.99
CA THR A 73 -2.33 -9.77 -6.90
C THR A 73 -1.62 -8.43 -6.79
N LEU A 74 -1.45 -7.91 -5.57
CA LEU A 74 -0.77 -6.63 -5.34
C LEU A 74 0.71 -6.66 -5.72
N ALA A 75 1.42 -7.73 -5.39
CA ALA A 75 2.84 -7.85 -5.68
C ALA A 75 3.11 -7.87 -7.19
N ARG A 76 2.27 -8.58 -7.97
CA ARG A 76 2.40 -8.63 -9.43
C ARG A 76 1.92 -7.36 -10.13
N SER A 77 0.98 -6.63 -9.54
CA SER A 77 0.47 -5.39 -10.15
C SER A 77 1.34 -4.17 -9.87
N ARG A 78 2.03 -4.12 -8.72
CA ARG A 78 2.74 -2.92 -8.25
C ARG A 78 4.25 -2.98 -8.37
N LEU A 79 4.81 -4.17 -8.51
CA LEU A 79 6.26 -4.37 -8.64
C LEU A 79 6.59 -5.03 -9.98
N ASP A 80 7.68 -4.57 -10.56
CA ASP A 80 8.26 -5.13 -11.77
C ASP A 80 9.23 -6.23 -11.36
N TRP A 81 8.85 -7.46 -11.68
CA TRP A 81 9.64 -8.65 -11.41
C TRP A 81 10.45 -9.02 -12.66
N TYR A 82 11.73 -9.32 -12.47
CA TYR A 82 12.55 -9.95 -13.50
C TYR A 82 12.19 -11.43 -13.67
N SER A 83 11.92 -12.12 -12.54
CA SER A 83 11.37 -13.47 -12.50
C SER A 83 10.22 -13.48 -11.51
N ASP A 84 9.08 -14.02 -11.91
CA ASP A 84 7.91 -14.17 -11.04
C ASP A 84 8.24 -15.14 -9.88
N PHE A 85 7.53 -14.96 -8.77
CA PHE A 85 7.62 -15.84 -7.60
C PHE A 85 6.68 -17.03 -7.74
N HIS A 86 7.05 -18.17 -7.16
CA HIS A 86 6.18 -19.36 -7.12
C HIS A 86 5.46 -19.52 -5.78
N THR A 87 6.02 -18.97 -4.69
CA THR A 87 5.41 -19.04 -3.35
C THR A 87 5.22 -17.64 -2.79
N VAL A 88 4.00 -17.30 -2.37
CA VAL A 88 3.66 -15.95 -1.87
C VAL A 88 4.23 -15.72 -0.48
N GLN A 89 4.02 -16.66 0.42
CA GLN A 89 4.56 -16.60 1.78
C GLN A 89 4.81 -18.00 2.34
N ASN A 90 5.82 -18.12 3.18
CA ASN A 90 6.08 -19.28 4.02
C ASN A 90 6.51 -18.76 5.40
N CYS A 91 5.57 -18.72 6.32
CA CYS A 91 5.75 -18.05 7.61
C CYS A 91 5.43 -19.02 8.76
N ASP A 92 6.42 -19.27 9.63
CA ASP A 92 6.29 -20.01 10.88
C ASP A 92 6.77 -19.13 12.04
N MET A 93 5.81 -18.51 12.74
CA MET A 93 6.09 -17.61 13.85
C MET A 93 6.77 -18.32 15.02
N ALA A 94 6.47 -19.60 15.26
CA ALA A 94 7.06 -20.35 16.37
C ALA A 94 8.55 -20.61 16.11
N LYS A 95 8.94 -20.75 14.84
CA LYS A 95 10.34 -20.93 14.42
C LYS A 95 11.03 -19.63 14.01
N GLY A 96 10.32 -18.51 13.98
CA GLY A 96 10.84 -17.23 13.50
C GLY A 96 11.21 -17.24 12.00
N GLN A 97 10.56 -18.10 11.21
CA GLN A 97 10.80 -18.21 9.77
C GLN A 97 9.78 -17.35 9.03
N PHE A 98 10.26 -16.44 8.18
CA PHE A 98 9.42 -15.56 7.38
C PHE A 98 10.02 -15.41 6.00
N GLU A 99 9.36 -15.99 5.01
CA GLU A 99 9.72 -15.82 3.61
C GLU A 99 8.53 -15.26 2.86
N TRP A 100 8.78 -14.28 2.00
CA TRP A 100 7.78 -13.66 1.13
C TRP A 100 8.30 -13.69 -0.30
N PHE A 101 7.42 -14.05 -1.23
CA PHE A 101 7.67 -14.07 -2.67
C PHE A 101 8.88 -14.93 -3.07
N SER A 102 9.01 -16.12 -2.46
CA SER A 102 10.12 -17.03 -2.73
C SER A 102 10.17 -17.43 -4.21
N GLY A 103 11.39 -17.45 -4.75
CA GLY A 103 11.66 -17.64 -6.18
C GLY A 103 11.58 -16.36 -7.03
N GLY A 104 10.97 -15.30 -6.51
CA GLY A 104 10.87 -14.02 -7.19
C GLY A 104 12.21 -13.29 -7.23
N LYS A 105 12.50 -12.65 -8.36
CA LYS A 105 13.68 -11.78 -8.54
C LYS A 105 13.23 -10.42 -9.02
N LEU A 106 13.64 -9.37 -8.31
CA LEU A 106 13.42 -7.99 -8.70
C LEU A 106 14.65 -7.15 -8.32
N ASN A 107 14.71 -5.93 -8.86
CA ASN A 107 15.69 -4.94 -8.46
C ASN A 107 14.98 -3.69 -7.93
N ALA A 108 15.43 -3.20 -6.77
CA ALA A 108 14.83 -2.04 -6.13
C ALA A 108 15.02 -0.76 -6.95
N SER A 109 16.23 -0.50 -7.48
CA SER A 109 16.50 0.65 -8.33
C SER A 109 15.65 0.64 -9.59
N VAL A 110 15.48 -0.52 -10.25
CA VAL A 110 14.61 -0.64 -11.44
C VAL A 110 13.16 -0.24 -11.13
N ASN A 111 12.65 -0.68 -9.98
CA ASN A 111 11.30 -0.36 -9.52
C ASN A 111 11.14 1.09 -9.06
N CYS A 112 12.18 1.68 -8.48
CA CYS A 112 12.13 3.02 -7.90
C CYS A 112 12.56 4.12 -8.88
N VAL A 113 13.38 3.82 -9.89
CA VAL A 113 13.99 4.80 -10.79
C VAL A 113 13.71 4.42 -12.24
N ASP A 114 14.29 3.32 -12.73
CA ASP A 114 14.36 3.02 -14.17
C ASP A 114 12.97 2.95 -14.83
N ARG A 115 11.99 2.28 -14.21
CA ARG A 115 10.64 2.18 -14.79
C ARG A 115 9.91 3.51 -14.82
N HIS A 116 10.19 4.40 -13.87
CA HIS A 116 9.59 5.72 -13.79
C HIS A 116 10.26 6.68 -14.77
N ALA A 117 11.59 6.67 -14.84
CA ALA A 117 12.38 7.41 -15.82
C ALA A 117 12.01 7.03 -17.27
N LYS A 118 11.75 5.74 -17.51
CA LYS A 118 11.29 5.25 -18.83
C LYS A 118 9.91 5.77 -19.22
N ALA A 119 9.00 5.92 -18.26
CA ALA A 119 7.63 6.35 -18.52
C ALA A 119 7.52 7.88 -18.66
N ASP A 120 8.19 8.63 -17.79
CA ASP A 120 8.27 10.09 -17.81
C ASP A 120 9.58 10.58 -17.16
N PRO A 121 10.65 10.78 -17.96
CA PRO A 121 11.96 11.20 -17.43
C PRO A 121 11.97 12.63 -16.92
N ASN A 122 10.98 13.46 -17.27
CA ASN A 122 10.90 14.85 -16.81
C ASN A 122 10.14 14.98 -15.49
N ARG A 123 9.54 13.90 -14.99
CA ARG A 123 8.85 13.88 -13.70
C ARG A 123 9.86 14.07 -12.58
N VAL A 124 9.56 15.00 -11.68
CA VAL A 124 10.36 15.23 -10.47
C VAL A 124 10.25 14.02 -9.53
N ALA A 125 11.39 13.42 -9.20
CA ALA A 125 11.53 12.27 -8.30
C ALA A 125 11.83 12.71 -6.86
N LEU A 126 12.70 13.72 -6.71
CA LEU A 126 13.15 14.24 -5.43
C LEU A 126 13.11 15.77 -5.45
N ILE A 127 12.43 16.35 -4.47
CA ILE A 127 12.51 17.78 -4.15
C ILE A 127 13.44 17.89 -2.95
N TRP A 128 14.63 18.42 -3.17
CA TRP A 128 15.58 18.71 -2.12
C TRP A 128 15.39 20.16 -1.66
N GLU A 129 14.71 20.32 -0.53
CA GLU A 129 14.62 21.59 0.19
C GLU A 129 15.92 21.82 0.96
N ARG A 130 16.65 22.88 0.61
CA ARG A 130 17.88 23.25 1.32
C ARG A 130 17.52 24.06 2.57
N ASP A 131 18.52 24.25 3.43
CA ASP A 131 18.37 24.96 4.70
C ASP A 131 17.92 26.42 4.52
N GLU A 132 18.38 27.08 3.44
CA GLU A 132 17.94 28.44 3.10
C GLU A 132 16.51 28.41 2.52
N ALA A 133 15.60 29.13 3.18
CA ALA A 133 14.21 29.20 2.78
C ALA A 133 14.06 29.64 1.31
N GLY A 134 13.22 28.92 0.56
CA GLY A 134 12.97 29.19 -0.85
C GLY A 134 14.02 28.64 -1.81
N THR A 135 15.03 27.92 -1.33
CA THR A 135 16.04 27.28 -2.18
C THR A 135 15.77 25.76 -2.31
N GLU A 136 14.91 25.40 -3.26
CA GLU A 136 14.64 23.99 -3.60
C GLU A 136 15.39 23.55 -4.86
N VAL A 137 15.87 22.30 -4.88
CA VAL A 137 16.42 21.65 -6.07
C VAL A 137 15.50 20.50 -6.46
N LYS A 138 15.04 20.50 -7.71
CA LYS A 138 14.21 19.42 -8.26
C LYS A 138 15.09 18.48 -9.06
N ILE A 139 15.12 17.22 -8.65
CA ILE A 139 15.82 16.13 -9.32
C ILE A 139 14.76 15.27 -9.99
N THR A 140 14.83 15.13 -11.31
CA THR A 140 13.94 14.27 -12.08
C THR A 140 14.37 12.82 -12.02
N TYR A 141 13.50 11.92 -12.47
CA TYR A 141 13.81 10.50 -12.62
C TYR A 141 14.91 10.23 -13.66
#